data_AF-A0A661ISK3-F1
#
_entry.id   AF-A0A661ISK3-F1
#
_cell.length_a   1.000
_cell.length_b   1.000
_cell.length_c   1.000
_cell.angle_alpha   90.00
_cell.angle_beta   90.00
_cell.angle_gamma   90.00
#
_symmetry.space_group_name_H-M   'P 1'
#
loop_
_entity.id
_entity.type
_entity.pdbx_description
1 polymer ?
#
loop_
_entity_poly.entity_id
_entity_poly.type
_entity_poly.pdbx_seq_one_letter_code
_entity_poly.pdbx_strand_id
1 'polypeptide(L)'
;MSKDNVIPIDPLVKTPSEDQLELIEDIRQLVRGGYDLQKLRIAIGNRVCAVMKQKVGLDLTKSEKSQDKKKGEFLNKIRREYTLITDGLLDANFTQRQFEKGKIPGGIIDKFSEMILVKSYADMERTEEHQFARLKNIVVRHPIWTEYLEGISGIAHVMTAVLISEIDIYKAEYPSSFHKYAGLDTVMNEDTGVMEGRTRKGHHLIDVEYFDKEGKPQTRKSITFNPFLKTKLIGVLGPSFIKLRDCQYRKVYDDYKFRIHQRKKLREDYEFFLKANKVKENKQHNNWMPVCELTDGHINNMAVRYMIKMFLQDLHIKWREIEGLPVSLPYAEAKLGMKHHVASDEKTKNS
;
A
#
# COMPACT_ATOMS: atom_id res chain seq x y z
N MET A 1 31.78 -5.55 -34.53
CA MET A 1 32.54 -4.94 -33.42
C MET A 1 32.08 -3.50 -33.27
N SER A 2 31.42 -3.20 -32.17
CA SER A 2 31.42 -1.89 -31.52
C SER A 2 30.80 -2.13 -30.14
N LYS A 3 31.61 -2.78 -29.29
CA LYS A 3 31.52 -2.56 -27.85
C LYS A 3 31.91 -1.08 -27.67
N ASP A 4 31.22 -0.37 -26.77
CA ASP A 4 31.51 1.01 -26.31
C ASP A 4 30.36 1.98 -26.50
N ASN A 5 29.18 1.60 -26.00
CA ASN A 5 28.19 2.58 -25.53
C ASN A 5 27.81 2.26 -24.08
N VAL A 6 28.83 2.02 -23.25
CA VAL A 6 28.70 2.03 -21.80
C VAL A 6 28.80 3.49 -21.40
N ILE A 7 27.67 4.08 -21.01
CA ILE A 7 27.62 5.40 -20.37
C ILE A 7 28.60 5.35 -19.19
N PRO A 8 29.58 6.27 -19.08
CA PRO A 8 30.53 6.26 -17.99
C PRO A 8 29.77 6.34 -16.65
N ILE A 9 29.98 5.36 -15.78
CA ILE A 9 29.46 5.38 -14.42
C ILE A 9 30.20 6.51 -13.71
N ASP A 10 29.46 7.54 -13.30
CA ASP A 10 30.00 8.65 -12.51
C ASP A 10 30.71 8.09 -11.26
N PRO A 11 32.03 8.31 -11.09
CA PRO A 11 32.85 7.67 -10.05
C PRO A 11 32.47 8.05 -8.60
N LEU A 12 31.48 8.94 -8.41
CA LEU A 12 30.99 9.37 -7.11
C LEU A 12 29.65 8.75 -6.69
N VAL A 13 29.02 7.94 -7.55
CA VAL A 13 27.78 7.23 -7.18
C VAL A 13 28.16 6.02 -6.34
N LYS A 14 28.09 6.16 -5.01
CA LYS A 14 28.09 5.00 -4.11
C LYS A 14 27.08 3.99 -4.65
N THR A 15 27.51 2.76 -4.88
CA THR A 15 26.64 1.64 -5.20
C THR A 15 26.56 0.73 -3.98
N PRO A 16 25.45 0.00 -3.81
CA PRO A 16 25.37 -1.03 -2.77
C PRO A 16 26.49 -2.06 -2.95
N SER A 17 26.93 -2.63 -1.83
CA SER A 17 27.84 -3.78 -1.85
C SER A 17 27.20 -4.97 -2.58
N GLU A 18 28.01 -5.86 -3.12
CA GLU A 18 27.54 -7.06 -3.82
C GLU A 18 26.63 -7.93 -2.92
N ASP A 19 27.03 -8.12 -1.66
CA ASP A 19 26.24 -8.84 -0.65
C ASP A 19 24.88 -8.17 -0.38
N GLN A 20 24.83 -6.83 -0.34
CA GLN A 20 23.56 -6.10 -0.18
C GLN A 20 22.67 -6.24 -1.42
N LEU A 21 23.25 -6.20 -2.63
CA LEU A 21 22.50 -6.40 -3.87
C LEU A 21 21.87 -7.78 -3.93
N GLU A 22 22.64 -8.81 -3.59
CA GLU A 22 22.15 -10.19 -3.51
C GLU A 22 21.01 -10.30 -2.48
N LEU A 23 21.19 -9.74 -1.28
CA LEU A 23 20.16 -9.72 -0.24
C LEU A 23 18.86 -9.02 -0.72
N ILE A 24 18.98 -7.87 -1.40
CA ILE A 24 17.83 -7.14 -1.93
C ILE A 24 17.11 -7.97 -3.00
N GLU A 25 17.85 -8.66 -3.85
CA GLU A 25 17.27 -9.51 -4.90
C GLU A 25 16.58 -10.75 -4.31
N ASP A 26 17.17 -11.41 -3.32
CA ASP A 26 16.54 -12.50 -2.56
C ASP A 26 15.22 -12.06 -1.93
N ILE A 27 15.22 -10.90 -1.25
CA ILE A 27 14.02 -10.32 -0.67
C ILE A 27 12.98 -10.06 -1.76
N ARG A 28 13.39 -9.50 -2.91
CA ARG A 28 12.49 -9.19 -4.02
C ARG A 28 11.84 -10.45 -4.59
N GLN A 29 12.60 -11.52 -4.81
CA GLN A 29 12.08 -12.79 -5.31
C GLN A 29 11.06 -13.41 -4.34
N LEU A 30 11.38 -13.41 -3.04
CA LEU A 30 10.49 -13.96 -2.02
C LEU A 30 9.21 -13.14 -1.85
N VAL A 31 9.31 -11.81 -1.91
CA VAL A 31 8.14 -10.91 -1.87
C VAL A 31 7.23 -11.17 -3.07
N ARG A 32 7.79 -11.25 -4.28
CA ARG A 32 7.01 -11.54 -5.51
C ARG A 32 6.33 -12.91 -5.41
N GLY A 33 7.07 -13.95 -5.07
CA GLY A 33 6.55 -15.30 -4.89
C GLY A 33 5.45 -15.38 -3.83
N GLY A 34 5.64 -14.74 -2.67
CA GLY A 34 4.62 -14.70 -1.61
C GLY A 34 3.33 -14.00 -2.06
N TYR A 35 3.43 -12.90 -2.80
CA TYR A 35 2.24 -12.23 -3.33
C TYR A 35 1.59 -12.95 -4.51
N ASP A 36 2.33 -13.75 -5.26
CA ASP A 36 1.74 -14.62 -6.29
C ASP A 36 0.98 -15.79 -5.66
N LEU A 37 1.50 -16.40 -4.58
CA LEU A 37 0.74 -17.35 -3.76
C LEU A 37 -0.53 -16.73 -3.19
N GLN A 38 -0.45 -15.49 -2.68
CA GLN A 38 -1.62 -14.76 -2.21
C GLN A 38 -2.68 -14.58 -3.31
N LYS A 39 -2.28 -14.28 -4.55
CA LYS A 39 -3.22 -14.17 -5.68
C LYS A 39 -3.90 -15.51 -5.97
N LEU A 40 -3.15 -16.61 -5.96
CA LEU A 40 -3.70 -17.96 -6.14
C LEU A 40 -4.69 -18.31 -5.02
N ARG A 41 -4.33 -18.04 -3.76
CA ARG A 41 -5.24 -18.23 -2.61
C ARG A 41 -6.52 -17.42 -2.77
N ILE A 42 -6.44 -16.16 -3.18
CA ILE A 42 -7.62 -15.31 -3.40
C ILE A 42 -8.49 -15.90 -4.53
N ALA A 43 -7.88 -16.36 -5.63
CA ALA A 43 -8.62 -16.99 -6.73
C ALA A 43 -9.36 -18.27 -6.29
N ILE A 44 -8.70 -19.13 -5.51
CA ILE A 44 -9.31 -20.35 -4.94
C ILE A 44 -10.42 -19.96 -3.93
N GLY A 45 -10.19 -18.98 -3.08
CA GLY A 45 -11.19 -18.50 -2.12
C GLY A 45 -12.44 -17.95 -2.81
N ASN A 46 -12.26 -17.19 -3.89
CA ASN A 46 -13.37 -16.72 -4.73
C ASN A 46 -14.14 -17.90 -5.35
N ARG A 47 -13.43 -18.95 -5.78
CA ARG A 47 -14.06 -20.18 -6.30
C ARG A 47 -14.87 -20.89 -5.23
N VAL A 48 -14.33 -21.06 -4.02
CA VAL A 48 -15.05 -21.64 -2.86
C VAL A 48 -16.30 -20.83 -2.55
N CYS A 49 -16.20 -19.50 -2.45
CA CYS A 49 -17.37 -18.64 -2.25
C CYS A 49 -18.43 -18.81 -3.33
N ALA A 50 -18.03 -18.86 -4.61
CA ALA A 50 -18.97 -18.98 -5.71
C ALA A 50 -19.78 -20.29 -5.64
N VAL A 51 -19.09 -21.42 -5.42
CA VAL A 51 -19.72 -22.75 -5.29
C VAL A 51 -20.69 -22.78 -4.11
N MET A 52 -20.25 -22.31 -2.94
CA MET A 52 -21.06 -22.35 -1.72
C MET A 52 -22.24 -21.37 -1.77
N LYS A 53 -22.09 -20.20 -2.41
CA LYS A 53 -23.20 -19.24 -2.59
C LYS A 53 -24.29 -19.76 -3.52
N GLN A 54 -23.91 -20.45 -4.60
CA GLN A 54 -24.86 -21.07 -5.53
C GLN A 54 -25.77 -22.04 -4.80
N LYS A 55 -25.21 -22.81 -3.86
CA LYS A 55 -25.97 -23.76 -3.02
C LYS A 55 -26.93 -23.08 -2.04
N VAL A 56 -26.53 -21.96 -1.44
CA VAL A 56 -27.38 -21.20 -0.49
C VAL A 56 -28.44 -20.35 -1.22
N GLY A 57 -28.50 -20.40 -2.56
CA GLY A 57 -29.47 -19.64 -3.36
C GLY A 57 -29.19 -18.12 -3.38
N LEU A 58 -27.95 -17.72 -3.06
CA LEU A 58 -27.55 -16.31 -3.11
C LEU A 58 -27.19 -15.94 -4.56
N ASP A 59 -27.94 -14.99 -5.11
CA ASP A 59 -27.82 -14.51 -6.49
C ASP A 59 -26.43 -13.92 -6.80
N LEU A 60 -25.70 -14.56 -7.72
CA LEU A 60 -24.33 -14.22 -8.12
C LEU A 60 -24.25 -13.01 -9.07
N THR A 61 -25.39 -12.50 -9.55
CA THR A 61 -25.45 -11.44 -10.57
C THR A 61 -25.48 -10.02 -9.99
N LYS A 62 -25.72 -9.85 -8.69
CA LYS A 62 -25.77 -8.52 -8.06
C LYS A 62 -24.36 -7.95 -7.88
N SER A 63 -24.17 -6.71 -8.34
CA SER A 63 -22.91 -5.92 -8.28
C SER A 63 -22.15 -6.12 -6.97
N GLU A 64 -20.95 -6.71 -7.07
CA GLU A 64 -20.17 -7.20 -5.93
C GLU A 64 -19.49 -6.09 -5.08
N LYS A 65 -19.47 -4.84 -5.55
CA LYS A 65 -18.68 -3.74 -4.96
C LYS A 65 -19.06 -3.34 -3.53
N SER A 66 -20.19 -3.82 -2.99
CA SER A 66 -20.65 -3.53 -1.62
C SER A 66 -20.65 -4.74 -0.67
N GLN A 67 -20.12 -5.90 -1.09
CA GLN A 67 -20.25 -7.16 -0.33
C GLN A 67 -18.96 -7.78 0.21
N ASP A 68 -17.79 -7.14 0.08
CA ASP A 68 -16.51 -7.75 0.53
C ASP A 68 -16.51 -8.16 2.00
N LYS A 69 -17.12 -7.36 2.89
CA LYS A 69 -17.27 -7.70 4.30
C LYS A 69 -18.14 -8.96 4.50
N LYS A 70 -19.24 -9.07 3.75
CA LYS A 70 -20.14 -10.24 3.76
C LYS A 70 -19.46 -11.49 3.17
N LYS A 71 -18.61 -11.33 2.15
CA LYS A 71 -17.78 -12.43 1.59
C LYS A 71 -16.82 -12.97 2.66
N GLY A 72 -16.11 -12.09 3.38
CA GLY A 72 -15.20 -12.48 4.47
C GLY A 72 -15.91 -13.18 5.63
N GLU A 73 -17.05 -12.66 6.08
CA GLU A 73 -17.87 -13.31 7.12
C GLU A 73 -18.34 -14.71 6.69
N PHE A 74 -18.72 -14.87 5.42
CA PHE A 74 -19.14 -16.16 4.88
C PHE A 74 -17.98 -17.16 4.79
N LEU A 75 -16.80 -16.73 4.32
CA LEU A 75 -15.57 -17.55 4.35
C LEU A 75 -15.21 -17.97 5.76
N ASN A 76 -15.36 -17.09 6.75
CA ASN A 76 -15.10 -17.43 8.15
C ASN A 76 -16.06 -18.50 8.68
N LYS A 77 -17.33 -18.49 8.26
CA LYS A 77 -18.27 -19.58 8.59
C LYS A 77 -17.82 -20.90 7.96
N ILE A 78 -17.47 -20.90 6.68
CA ILE A 78 -16.95 -22.08 5.96
C ILE A 78 -15.69 -22.62 6.65
N ARG A 79 -14.75 -21.75 7.06
CA ARG A 79 -13.53 -22.14 7.77
C ARG A 79 -13.82 -22.80 9.12
N ARG A 80 -14.75 -22.23 9.89
CA ARG A 80 -15.14 -22.79 11.20
C ARG A 80 -15.75 -24.18 11.02
N GLU A 81 -16.65 -24.33 10.06
CA GLU A 81 -17.25 -25.61 9.75
C GLU A 81 -16.21 -26.63 9.27
N TYR A 82 -15.32 -26.23 8.36
CA TYR A 82 -14.19 -27.06 7.94
C TYR A 82 -13.35 -27.52 9.13
N THR A 83 -12.98 -26.59 10.02
CA THR A 83 -12.18 -26.90 11.22
C THR A 83 -12.89 -27.93 12.09
N LEU A 84 -14.21 -27.80 12.31
CA LEU A 84 -15.01 -28.75 13.08
C LEU A 84 -15.07 -30.13 12.41
N ILE A 85 -15.20 -30.20 11.09
CA ILE A 85 -15.22 -31.47 10.34
C ILE A 85 -13.84 -32.14 10.38
N THR A 86 -12.76 -31.36 10.33
CA THR A 86 -11.38 -31.85 10.39
C THR A 86 -10.81 -32.00 11.79
N ASP A 87 -11.56 -31.68 12.84
CA ASP A 87 -11.04 -31.65 14.21
C ASP A 87 -10.56 -33.05 14.64
N GLY A 88 -9.34 -33.11 15.18
CA GLY A 88 -8.69 -34.37 15.54
C GLY A 88 -8.27 -35.28 14.38
N LEU A 89 -8.39 -34.84 13.12
CA LEU A 89 -7.97 -35.61 11.94
C LEU A 89 -6.62 -35.14 11.40
N LEU A 90 -5.74 -36.09 11.07
CA LEU A 90 -4.49 -35.80 10.37
C LEU A 90 -4.79 -35.46 8.91
N ASP A 91 -4.36 -34.27 8.46
CA ASP A 91 -4.62 -33.70 7.14
C ASP A 91 -4.26 -34.60 5.93
N ALA A 92 -3.25 -35.46 6.08
CA ALA A 92 -2.78 -36.35 5.03
C ALA A 92 -3.71 -37.56 4.77
N ASN A 93 -4.60 -37.88 5.72
CA ASN A 93 -5.39 -39.11 5.72
C ASN A 93 -6.90 -38.87 5.64
N PHE A 94 -7.34 -37.68 5.23
CA PHE A 94 -8.77 -37.34 5.22
C PHE A 94 -9.51 -38.04 4.06
N THR A 95 -10.32 -39.04 4.39
CA THR A 95 -11.08 -39.87 3.44
C THR A 95 -12.56 -39.50 3.39
N GLN A 96 -13.24 -39.89 2.31
CA GLN A 96 -14.70 -39.72 2.18
C GLN A 96 -15.46 -40.38 3.33
N ARG A 97 -15.02 -41.54 3.83
CA ARG A 97 -15.67 -42.22 4.96
C ARG A 97 -15.60 -41.41 6.25
N GLN A 98 -14.49 -40.72 6.51
CA GLN A 98 -14.35 -39.84 7.67
C GLN A 98 -15.20 -38.58 7.50
N PHE A 99 -15.26 -38.02 6.30
CA PHE A 99 -16.18 -36.93 5.99
C PHE A 99 -17.64 -37.32 6.29
N GLU A 100 -18.12 -38.45 5.77
CA GLU A 100 -19.51 -38.86 5.99
C GLU A 100 -19.86 -39.06 7.48
N LYS A 101 -18.88 -39.43 8.32
CA LYS A 101 -19.04 -39.56 9.77
C LYS A 101 -18.97 -38.23 10.52
N GLY A 102 -18.15 -37.29 10.04
CA GLY A 102 -17.87 -36.00 10.71
C GLY A 102 -18.65 -34.83 10.15
N LYS A 103 -19.37 -34.99 9.02
CA LYS A 103 -20.15 -33.92 8.41
C LYS A 103 -21.24 -33.43 9.37
N ILE A 104 -21.46 -32.12 9.38
CA ILE A 104 -22.48 -31.50 10.20
C ILE A 104 -23.82 -31.58 9.47
N PRO A 105 -24.87 -32.21 10.04
CA PRO A 105 -26.19 -32.23 9.44
C PRO A 105 -26.72 -30.79 9.25
N GLY A 106 -27.11 -30.44 8.02
CA GLY A 106 -27.55 -29.07 7.69
C GLY A 106 -26.43 -28.04 7.59
N GLY A 107 -25.17 -28.48 7.59
CA GLY A 107 -24.00 -27.62 7.40
C GLY A 107 -23.87 -27.03 5.99
N ILE A 108 -22.99 -26.04 5.85
CA ILE A 108 -22.63 -25.42 4.56
C ILE A 108 -21.84 -26.41 3.70
N ILE A 109 -21.00 -27.26 4.30
CA ILE A 109 -20.18 -28.27 3.63
C ILE A 109 -20.90 -29.62 3.75
N ASP A 110 -21.67 -30.00 2.73
CA ASP A 110 -22.46 -31.25 2.77
C ASP A 110 -21.92 -32.35 1.85
N LYS A 111 -21.04 -32.00 0.91
CA LYS A 111 -20.44 -32.91 -0.06
C LYS A 111 -18.94 -33.05 0.15
N PHE A 112 -18.42 -34.24 -0.15
CA PHE A 112 -16.99 -34.50 -0.11
C PHE A 112 -16.19 -33.63 -1.10
N SER A 113 -16.76 -33.32 -2.28
CA SER A 113 -16.11 -32.42 -3.25
C SER A 113 -15.96 -30.99 -2.73
N GLU A 114 -16.95 -30.49 -2.00
CA GLU A 114 -16.91 -29.19 -1.33
C GLU A 114 -15.82 -29.17 -0.26
N MET A 115 -15.73 -30.25 0.50
CA MET A 115 -14.69 -30.43 1.51
C MET A 115 -13.28 -30.38 0.91
N ILE A 116 -13.05 -31.05 -0.23
CA ILE A 116 -11.76 -31.01 -0.94
C ILE A 116 -11.41 -29.59 -1.38
N LEU A 117 -12.40 -28.83 -1.91
CA LEU A 117 -12.17 -27.45 -2.33
C LEU A 117 -11.80 -26.55 -1.14
N VAL A 118 -12.47 -26.70 0.00
CA VAL A 118 -12.16 -25.94 1.21
C VAL A 118 -10.81 -26.35 1.78
N LYS A 119 -10.45 -27.64 1.74
CA LYS A 119 -9.13 -28.12 2.12
C LYS A 119 -8.02 -27.49 1.26
N SER A 120 -8.17 -27.51 -0.07
CA SER A 120 -7.20 -26.88 -0.98
C SER A 120 -6.99 -25.40 -0.67
N TYR A 121 -8.06 -24.68 -0.32
CA TYR A 121 -7.97 -23.30 0.15
C TYR A 121 -7.18 -23.17 1.46
N ALA A 122 -7.47 -24.03 2.45
CA ALA A 122 -6.78 -24.02 3.75
C ALA A 122 -5.28 -24.34 3.62
N ASP A 123 -4.93 -25.32 2.77
CA ASP A 123 -3.53 -25.68 2.48
C ASP A 123 -2.77 -24.52 1.82
N MET A 124 -3.43 -23.79 0.90
CA MET A 124 -2.85 -22.59 0.29
C MET A 124 -2.68 -21.45 1.29
N GLU A 125 -3.62 -21.27 2.22
CA GLU A 125 -3.52 -20.27 3.29
C GLU A 125 -2.33 -20.54 4.22
N ARG A 126 -2.13 -21.79 4.65
CA ARG A 126 -0.96 -22.18 5.45
C ARG A 126 0.35 -21.98 4.70
N THR A 127 0.36 -22.33 3.41
CA THR A 127 1.54 -22.16 2.57
C THR A 127 1.91 -20.69 2.41
N GLU A 128 0.92 -19.82 2.16
CA GLU A 128 1.11 -18.36 2.12
C GLU A 128 1.65 -17.83 3.46
N GLU A 129 1.07 -18.24 4.58
CA GLU A 129 1.49 -17.82 5.92
C GLU A 129 2.95 -18.21 6.20
N HIS A 130 3.32 -19.46 5.94
CA HIS A 130 4.70 -19.92 6.10
C HIS A 130 5.68 -19.14 5.20
N GLN A 131 5.29 -18.80 3.98
CA GLN A 131 6.14 -18.03 3.07
C GLN A 131 6.41 -16.63 3.62
N PHE A 132 5.39 -15.94 4.13
CA PHE A 132 5.57 -14.61 4.73
C PHE A 132 6.30 -14.66 6.07
N ALA A 133 6.11 -15.72 6.87
CA ALA A 133 6.84 -15.90 8.13
C ALA A 133 8.36 -16.04 7.90
N ARG A 134 8.77 -16.72 6.81
CA ARG A 134 10.18 -16.90 6.45
C ARG A 134 10.88 -15.61 6.03
N LEU A 135 10.15 -14.59 5.53
CA LEU A 135 10.75 -13.29 5.18
C LEU A 135 11.44 -12.64 6.38
N LYS A 136 10.95 -12.88 7.61
CA LYS A 136 11.56 -12.37 8.83
C LYS A 136 13.05 -12.72 8.89
N ASN A 137 13.42 -13.96 8.57
CA ASN A 137 14.80 -14.44 8.72
C ASN A 137 15.80 -13.74 7.78
N ILE A 138 15.30 -13.13 6.71
CA ILE A 138 16.13 -12.47 5.70
C ILE A 138 16.11 -10.96 5.90
N VAL A 139 14.95 -10.38 6.19
CA VAL A 139 14.79 -8.93 6.41
C VAL A 139 15.64 -8.43 7.58
N VAL A 140 15.81 -9.22 8.63
CA VAL A 140 16.64 -8.85 9.80
C VAL A 140 18.12 -8.65 9.45
N ARG A 141 18.58 -9.13 8.29
CA ARG A 141 19.95 -8.92 7.80
C ARG A 141 20.15 -7.54 7.16
N HIS A 142 19.08 -6.84 6.80
CA HIS A 142 19.19 -5.55 6.12
C HIS A 142 19.26 -4.39 7.15
N PRO A 143 20.26 -3.49 7.06
CA PRO A 143 20.47 -2.39 8.02
C PRO A 143 19.25 -1.52 8.31
N ILE A 144 18.48 -1.18 7.28
CA ILE A 144 17.24 -0.39 7.43
C ILE A 144 16.22 -0.98 8.41
N TRP A 145 16.20 -2.31 8.58
CA TRP A 145 15.34 -2.95 9.57
C TRP A 145 15.87 -2.69 10.98
N THR A 146 17.10 -3.09 11.23
CA THR A 146 17.74 -3.07 12.56
C THR A 146 17.96 -1.66 13.10
N GLU A 147 18.26 -0.70 12.23
CA GLU A 147 18.63 0.66 12.65
C GLU A 147 17.45 1.63 12.71
N TYR A 148 16.33 1.33 12.03
CA TYR A 148 15.22 2.27 11.93
C TYR A 148 13.83 1.62 12.01
N LEU A 149 13.50 0.70 11.10
CA LEU A 149 12.12 0.25 10.94
C LEU A 149 11.61 -0.63 12.09
N GLU A 150 12.48 -1.34 12.80
CA GLU A 150 12.13 -2.17 13.96
C GLU A 150 11.52 -1.34 15.10
N GLY A 151 11.98 -0.10 15.28
CA GLY A 151 11.47 0.81 16.32
C GLY A 151 10.09 1.43 16.01
N ILE A 152 9.56 1.25 14.80
CA ILE A 152 8.33 1.91 14.36
C ILE A 152 7.12 0.98 14.54
N SER A 153 6.27 1.32 15.51
CA SER A 153 4.99 0.63 15.71
C SER A 153 4.13 0.66 14.44
N GLY A 154 3.72 -0.52 13.99
CA GLY A 154 2.86 -0.71 12.80
C GLY A 154 3.58 -1.09 11.52
N ILE A 155 4.91 -1.19 11.55
CA ILE A 155 5.71 -1.81 10.48
C ILE A 155 6.12 -3.21 10.93
N ALA A 156 5.96 -4.18 10.02
CA ALA A 156 6.40 -5.55 10.25
C ALA A 156 7.33 -5.98 9.12
N HIS A 157 8.06 -7.07 9.34
CA HIS A 157 9.03 -7.64 8.38
C HIS A 157 8.49 -7.76 6.95
N VAL A 158 7.22 -8.12 6.76
CA VAL A 158 6.61 -8.22 5.41
C VAL A 158 6.52 -6.86 4.72
N MET A 159 6.15 -5.79 5.44
CA MET A 159 6.12 -4.45 4.86
C MET A 159 7.52 -3.92 4.61
N THR A 160 8.46 -4.19 5.53
CA THR A 160 9.88 -3.86 5.34
C THR A 160 10.44 -4.55 4.10
N ALA A 161 10.14 -5.83 3.90
CA ALA A 161 10.54 -6.58 2.70
C ALA A 161 10.01 -5.91 1.42
N VAL A 162 8.77 -5.43 1.42
CA VAL A 162 8.20 -4.69 0.28
C VAL A 162 8.92 -3.37 0.03
N LEU A 163 9.28 -2.64 1.09
CA LEU A 163 10.03 -1.38 0.94
C LEU A 163 11.40 -1.66 0.32
N ILE A 164 12.12 -2.66 0.84
CA ILE A 164 13.44 -3.09 0.33
C ILE A 164 13.33 -3.60 -1.13
N SER A 165 12.30 -4.37 -1.46
CA SER A 165 12.17 -4.95 -2.80
C SER A 165 11.86 -3.92 -3.89
N GLU A 166 11.07 -2.90 -3.56
CA GLU A 166 10.55 -1.95 -4.54
C GLU A 166 11.32 -0.61 -4.59
N ILE A 167 11.99 -0.22 -3.51
CA ILE A 167 12.66 1.09 -3.41
C ILE A 167 14.17 0.92 -3.57
N ASP A 168 14.73 1.67 -4.52
CA ASP A 168 16.17 1.79 -4.72
C ASP A 168 16.64 3.14 -4.18
N ILE A 169 17.28 3.13 -3.01
CA ILE A 169 17.77 4.33 -2.32
C ILE A 169 18.89 5.02 -3.09
N TYR A 170 19.68 4.27 -3.86
CA TYR A 170 20.81 4.75 -4.62
C TYR A 170 20.39 5.54 -5.86
N LYS A 171 19.18 5.28 -6.38
CA LYS A 171 18.55 6.05 -7.47
C LYS A 171 17.68 7.22 -6.96
N ALA A 172 17.35 7.25 -5.68
CA ALA A 172 16.44 8.23 -5.12
C ALA A 172 17.19 9.35 -4.38
N GLU A 173 17.60 10.38 -5.12
CA GLU A 173 18.30 11.53 -4.55
C GLU A 173 17.45 12.32 -3.53
N TYR A 174 16.16 12.53 -3.84
CA TYR A 174 15.25 13.35 -3.04
C TYR A 174 14.08 12.55 -2.45
N PRO A 175 13.52 12.96 -1.28
CA PRO A 175 12.30 12.37 -0.73
C PRO A 175 11.10 12.45 -1.69
N SER A 176 11.03 13.52 -2.50
CA SER A 176 9.99 13.69 -3.51
C SER A 176 10.05 12.60 -4.60
N SER A 177 11.22 12.00 -4.84
CA SER A 177 11.38 10.85 -5.74
C SER A 177 10.62 9.63 -5.21
N PHE A 178 10.65 9.37 -3.89
CA PHE A 178 9.82 8.33 -3.27
C PHE A 178 8.33 8.61 -3.48
N HIS A 179 7.91 9.86 -3.25
CA HIS A 179 6.51 10.23 -3.43
C HIS A 179 6.05 10.05 -4.87
N LYS A 180 6.85 10.47 -5.85
CA LYS A 180 6.54 10.29 -7.28
C LYS A 180 6.50 8.81 -7.67
N TYR A 181 7.52 8.04 -7.29
CA TYR A 181 7.61 6.61 -7.60
C TYR A 181 6.47 5.80 -6.96
N ALA A 182 6.06 6.15 -5.74
CA ALA A 182 4.90 5.55 -5.07
C ALA A 182 3.54 6.12 -5.52
N GLY A 183 3.51 7.08 -6.46
CA GLY A 183 2.27 7.71 -6.96
C GLY A 183 1.50 8.50 -5.89
N LEU A 184 2.24 9.08 -4.94
CA LEU A 184 1.81 9.97 -3.87
C LEU A 184 1.91 11.47 -4.26
N ASP A 185 2.60 11.78 -5.34
CA ASP A 185 2.66 13.13 -5.93
C ASP A 185 1.33 13.60 -6.53
N THR A 186 1.26 14.88 -6.87
CA THR A 186 0.09 15.49 -7.49
C THR A 186 0.42 15.92 -8.91
N VAL A 187 -0.55 15.80 -9.82
CA VAL A 187 -0.46 16.18 -11.22
C VAL A 187 -1.47 17.29 -11.48
N MET A 188 -1.05 18.33 -12.18
CA MET A 188 -1.96 19.38 -12.63
C MET A 188 -2.77 18.84 -13.80
N ASN A 189 -4.09 18.93 -13.72
CA ASN A 189 -4.94 18.74 -14.88
C ASN A 189 -4.85 20.00 -15.74
N GLU A 190 -4.40 19.90 -16.99
CA GLU A 190 -4.20 21.06 -17.87
C GLU A 190 -5.50 21.76 -18.23
N ASP A 191 -6.59 21.00 -18.40
CA ASP A 191 -7.91 21.54 -18.79
C ASP A 191 -8.56 22.34 -17.67
N THR A 192 -8.43 21.84 -16.43
CA THR A 192 -9.08 22.43 -15.27
C THR A 192 -8.12 23.20 -14.38
N GLY A 193 -6.81 23.12 -14.60
CA GLY A 193 -5.75 23.62 -13.73
C GLY A 193 -5.80 23.16 -12.26
N VAL A 194 -6.61 22.14 -11.93
CA VAL A 194 -6.74 21.57 -10.58
C VAL A 194 -5.60 20.59 -10.33
N MET A 195 -5.00 20.63 -9.14
CA MET A 195 -4.02 19.63 -8.70
C MET A 195 -4.72 18.35 -8.24
N GLU A 196 -4.50 17.25 -8.93
CA GLU A 196 -5.08 15.94 -8.62
C GLU A 196 -4.02 14.97 -8.09
N GLY A 197 -4.42 14.03 -7.22
CA GLY A 197 -3.53 12.92 -6.85
C GLY A 197 -3.27 12.00 -8.04
N ARG A 198 -2.00 11.67 -8.31
CA ARG A 198 -1.62 10.77 -9.42
C ARG A 198 -2.42 9.47 -9.36
N THR A 199 -3.00 9.05 -10.48
CA THR A 199 -3.84 7.85 -10.64
C THR A 199 -3.71 7.32 -12.07
N ARG A 200 -4.54 6.36 -12.49
CA ARG A 200 -4.57 5.81 -13.86
C ARG A 200 -5.47 6.62 -14.83
N LYS A 201 -5.73 7.90 -14.54
CA LYS A 201 -6.47 8.79 -15.45
C LYS A 201 -5.60 9.09 -16.68
N GLY A 202 -6.22 9.26 -17.84
CA GLY A 202 -5.51 9.40 -19.11
C GLY A 202 -4.49 10.53 -19.15
N HIS A 203 -4.78 11.68 -18.52
CA HIS A 203 -3.87 12.84 -18.43
C HIS A 203 -2.77 12.71 -17.36
N HIS A 204 -2.77 11.61 -16.58
CA HIS A 204 -1.68 11.28 -15.65
C HIS A 204 -0.64 10.33 -16.27
N LEU A 205 -0.96 9.77 -17.44
CA LEU A 205 -0.13 8.79 -18.16
C LEU A 205 0.83 9.53 -19.09
N ILE A 206 1.97 8.90 -19.35
CA ILE A 206 2.94 9.38 -20.36
C ILE A 206 2.89 8.48 -21.58
N ASP A 207 3.09 9.05 -22.74
CA ASP A 207 3.25 8.30 -23.97
C ASP A 207 4.65 7.69 -24.01
N VAL A 208 4.72 6.37 -24.19
CA VAL A 208 5.97 5.60 -24.27
C VAL A 208 6.03 4.88 -25.60
N GLU A 209 7.11 5.13 -26.33
CA GLU A 209 7.41 4.44 -27.58
C GLU A 209 7.92 3.01 -27.30
N TYR A 210 7.46 2.07 -28.10
CA TYR A 210 7.90 0.68 -28.07
C TYR A 210 7.92 0.11 -29.49
N PHE A 211 8.80 -0.85 -29.74
CA PHE A 211 8.83 -1.58 -31.00
C PHE A 211 7.87 -2.77 -30.91
N ASP A 212 7.02 -2.93 -31.93
CA ASP A 212 6.20 -4.12 -32.06
C ASP A 212 7.02 -5.34 -32.51
N LYS A 213 6.36 -6.49 -32.65
CA LYS A 213 7.00 -7.74 -33.12
C LYS A 213 7.61 -7.62 -34.52
N GLU A 214 7.19 -6.62 -35.30
CA GLU A 214 7.63 -6.35 -36.67
C GLU A 214 8.69 -5.24 -36.73
N GLY A 215 9.11 -4.70 -35.57
CA GLY A 215 10.13 -3.65 -35.47
C GLY A 215 9.60 -2.24 -35.79
N LYS A 216 8.28 -2.03 -35.85
CA LYS A 216 7.71 -0.70 -36.09
C LYS A 216 7.55 0.06 -34.75
N PRO A 217 7.87 1.37 -34.72
CA PRO A 217 7.64 2.18 -33.53
C PRO A 217 6.14 2.39 -33.33
N GLN A 218 5.68 2.10 -32.12
CA GLN A 218 4.31 2.28 -31.66
C GLN A 218 4.30 3.05 -30.35
N THR A 219 3.23 3.77 -30.07
CA THR A 219 3.10 4.56 -28.83
C THR A 219 1.99 4.00 -27.96
N ARG A 220 2.27 3.86 -26.66
CA ARG A 220 1.23 3.50 -25.67
C ARG A 220 1.27 4.43 -24.46
N LYS A 221 0.10 4.70 -23.90
CA LYS A 221 -0.01 5.37 -22.60
C LYS A 221 0.44 4.45 -21.47
N SER A 222 1.46 4.87 -20.75
CA SER A 222 2.06 4.12 -19.65
C SER A 222 1.89 4.83 -18.32
N ILE A 223 1.81 4.02 -17.26
CA ILE A 223 1.81 4.50 -15.88
C ILE A 223 3.20 5.00 -15.47
N THR A 224 3.23 6.03 -14.63
CA THR A 224 4.44 6.74 -14.21
C THR A 224 4.86 6.44 -12.77
N PHE A 225 4.18 5.52 -12.11
CA PHE A 225 4.41 5.15 -10.71
C PHE A 225 4.24 3.65 -10.52
N ASN A 226 4.81 3.10 -9.44
CA ASN A 226 4.66 1.71 -9.06
C ASN A 226 3.30 1.49 -8.35
N PRO A 227 2.32 0.82 -9.00
CA PRO A 227 0.99 0.66 -8.41
C PRO A 227 0.97 -0.33 -7.27
N PHE A 228 1.86 -1.33 -7.31
CA PHE A 228 1.98 -2.31 -6.25
C PHE A 228 2.46 -1.64 -4.96
N LEU A 229 3.56 -0.90 -5.03
CA LEU A 229 4.09 -0.13 -3.89
C LEU A 229 3.03 0.84 -3.35
N LYS A 230 2.34 1.58 -4.24
CA LYS A 230 1.25 2.47 -3.84
C LYS A 230 0.16 1.76 -3.03
N THR A 231 -0.29 0.59 -3.49
CA THR A 231 -1.30 -0.20 -2.80
C THR A 231 -0.79 -0.68 -1.44
N LYS A 232 0.47 -1.08 -1.32
CA LYS A 232 1.06 -1.49 -0.03
C LYS A 232 1.18 -0.34 0.95
N LEU A 233 1.61 0.83 0.48
CA LEU A 233 1.72 2.01 1.33
C LEU A 233 0.36 2.56 1.78
N ILE A 234 -0.56 2.82 0.86
CA ILE A 234 -1.84 3.45 1.19
C ILE A 234 -2.85 2.43 1.73
N GLY A 235 -2.91 1.24 1.13
CA GLY A 235 -3.95 0.25 1.42
C GLY A 235 -3.62 -0.71 2.55
N VAL A 236 -2.33 -0.88 2.90
CA VAL A 236 -1.90 -1.80 3.95
C VAL A 236 -1.22 -1.05 5.09
N LEU A 237 -0.15 -0.31 4.80
CA LEU A 237 0.64 0.41 5.82
C LEU A 237 -0.16 1.55 6.46
N GLY A 238 -0.88 2.35 5.67
CA GLY A 238 -1.71 3.44 6.19
C GLY A 238 -2.72 2.99 7.26
N PRO A 239 -3.58 2.00 6.96
CA PRO A 239 -4.47 1.42 7.96
C PRO A 239 -3.75 0.79 9.15
N SER A 240 -2.55 0.22 8.97
CA SER A 240 -1.73 -0.32 10.07
C SER A 240 -1.39 0.77 11.09
N PHE A 241 -0.83 1.89 10.62
CA PHE A 241 -0.52 3.05 11.47
C PHE A 241 -1.75 3.65 12.13
N ILE A 242 -2.90 3.67 11.45
CA ILE A 242 -4.12 4.23 12.03
C ILE A 242 -4.68 3.33 13.13
N LYS A 243 -4.63 2.00 12.96
CA LYS A 243 -5.19 1.05 13.94
C LYS A 243 -4.37 0.99 15.22
N LEU A 244 -3.08 1.29 15.17
CA LEU A 244 -2.17 1.29 16.31
C LEU A 244 -2.08 2.70 16.91
N ARG A 245 -2.65 2.88 18.10
CA ARG A 245 -2.75 4.21 18.74
C ARG A 245 -1.38 4.83 19.05
N ASP A 246 -0.39 4.01 19.38
CA ASP A 246 0.94 4.45 19.79
C ASP A 246 1.92 4.67 18.62
N CYS A 247 1.43 4.60 17.37
CA CYS A 247 2.27 4.87 16.20
C CYS A 247 2.54 6.39 16.06
N GLN A 248 3.81 6.78 15.93
CA GLN A 248 4.18 8.19 15.72
C GLN A 248 3.47 8.86 14.53
N TYR A 249 3.22 8.09 13.46
CA TYR A 249 2.53 8.59 12.27
C TYR A 249 1.02 8.76 12.45
N ARG A 250 0.44 8.15 13.49
CA ARG A 250 -0.97 8.35 13.82
C ARG A 250 -1.28 9.81 14.13
N LYS A 251 -0.41 10.46 14.90
CA LYS A 251 -0.53 11.88 15.24
C LYS A 251 -0.52 12.76 13.98
N VAL A 252 0.41 12.49 13.05
CA VAL A 252 0.49 13.18 11.75
C VAL A 252 -0.83 13.06 10.96
N TYR A 253 -1.45 11.89 10.96
CA TYR A 253 -2.75 11.68 10.34
C TYR A 253 -3.86 12.46 11.04
N ASP A 254 -3.96 12.37 12.37
CA ASP A 254 -5.02 13.03 13.15
C ASP A 254 -4.92 14.56 13.06
N ASP A 255 -3.71 15.12 13.20
CA ASP A 255 -3.45 16.57 13.09
C ASP A 255 -3.80 17.09 11.69
N TYR A 256 -3.39 16.37 10.64
CA TYR A 256 -3.71 16.77 9.27
C TYR A 256 -5.21 16.68 8.97
N LYS A 257 -5.86 15.62 9.45
CA LYS A 257 -7.30 15.42 9.31
C LYS A 257 -8.08 16.53 10.03
N PHE A 258 -7.71 16.83 11.27
CA PHE A 258 -8.30 17.91 12.06
C PHE A 258 -8.15 19.26 11.34
N ARG A 259 -6.96 19.56 10.81
CA ARG A 259 -6.71 20.79 10.04
C ARG A 259 -7.64 20.92 8.83
N ILE A 260 -7.88 19.85 8.09
CA ILE A 260 -8.81 19.89 6.94
C ILE A 260 -10.25 20.07 7.40
N HIS A 261 -10.68 19.37 8.46
CA HIS A 261 -12.02 19.56 9.02
C HIS A 261 -12.24 21.01 9.48
N GLN A 262 -11.26 21.61 10.15
CA GLN A 262 -11.33 23.00 10.57
C GLN A 262 -11.39 23.95 9.37
N ARG A 263 -10.58 23.72 8.33
CA ARG A 263 -10.62 24.51 7.09
C ARG A 263 -11.96 24.37 6.36
N LYS A 264 -12.55 23.17 6.35
CA LYS A 264 -13.87 22.92 5.78
C LYS A 264 -14.94 23.72 6.52
N LYS A 265 -14.96 23.64 7.86
CA LYS A 265 -15.88 24.39 8.70
C LYS A 265 -15.76 25.91 8.48
N LEU A 266 -14.54 26.45 8.50
CA LEU A 266 -14.30 27.87 8.23
C LEU A 266 -14.82 28.32 6.86
N ARG A 267 -14.73 27.45 5.85
CA ARG A 267 -15.26 27.74 4.52
C ARG A 267 -16.78 27.70 4.48
N GLU A 268 -17.40 26.72 5.12
CA GLU A 268 -18.86 26.63 5.25
C GLU A 268 -19.41 27.87 5.97
N ASP A 269 -18.75 28.30 7.06
CA ASP A 269 -19.10 29.51 7.81
C ASP A 269 -18.97 30.78 6.93
N TYR A 270 -17.93 30.85 6.08
CA TYR A 270 -17.73 31.97 5.14
C TYR A 270 -18.77 31.98 4.02
N GLU A 271 -19.10 30.83 3.43
CA GLU A 271 -20.13 30.69 2.41
C GLU A 271 -21.51 31.06 2.97
N PHE A 272 -21.80 30.67 4.22
CA PHE A 272 -22.99 31.10 4.95
C PHE A 272 -23.02 32.62 5.13
N PHE A 273 -21.91 33.23 5.57
CA PHE A 273 -21.77 34.68 5.71
C PHE A 273 -22.02 35.44 4.40
N LEU A 274 -21.43 34.99 3.28
CA LEU A 274 -21.64 35.61 1.96
C LEU A 274 -23.11 35.56 1.55
N LYS A 275 -23.76 34.40 1.76
CA LYS A 275 -25.18 34.20 1.45
C LYS A 275 -26.09 35.07 2.32
N ALA A 276 -25.83 35.16 3.62
CA ALA A 276 -26.58 35.97 4.57
C ALA A 276 -26.51 37.47 4.21
N ASN A 277 -25.34 37.94 3.75
CA ASN A 277 -25.10 39.35 3.43
C ASN A 277 -25.34 39.70 1.94
N LYS A 278 -25.85 38.78 1.13
CA LYS A 278 -26.11 38.97 -0.32
C LYS A 278 -24.88 39.46 -1.11
N VAL A 279 -23.67 39.12 -0.66
CA VAL A 279 -22.42 39.49 -1.32
C VAL A 279 -22.15 38.50 -2.45
N LYS A 280 -21.91 39.00 -3.67
CA LYS A 280 -21.54 38.14 -4.81
C LYS A 280 -20.07 37.72 -4.67
N GLU A 281 -19.82 36.41 -4.65
CA GLU A 281 -18.46 35.86 -4.62
C GLU A 281 -17.75 36.17 -5.95
N ASN A 282 -16.52 36.68 -5.86
CA ASN A 282 -15.69 36.94 -7.03
C ASN A 282 -15.05 35.63 -7.49
N LYS A 283 -15.61 34.98 -8.52
CA LYS A 283 -15.27 33.61 -8.95
C LYS A 283 -13.86 33.43 -9.55
N GLN A 284 -13.04 34.48 -9.58
CA GLN A 284 -11.74 34.49 -10.25
C GLN A 284 -10.64 33.62 -9.59
N HIS A 285 -10.87 33.03 -8.42
CA HIS A 285 -9.82 32.29 -7.67
C HIS A 285 -10.09 30.81 -7.39
N ASN A 286 -11.06 30.17 -8.05
CA ASN A 286 -11.58 28.89 -7.55
C ASN A 286 -11.21 27.69 -8.45
N ASN A 287 -9.91 27.51 -8.70
CA ASN A 287 -9.39 26.34 -9.42
C ASN A 287 -9.06 25.14 -8.51
N TRP A 288 -9.70 25.10 -7.35
CA TRP A 288 -9.57 24.05 -6.36
C TRP A 288 -10.97 23.54 -6.07
N MET A 289 -11.15 22.21 -6.03
CA MET A 289 -12.41 21.63 -5.56
C MET A 289 -12.77 22.30 -4.23
N PRO A 290 -13.96 22.91 -4.12
CA PRO A 290 -14.25 23.77 -2.99
C PRO A 290 -14.23 22.91 -1.72
N VAL A 291 -13.47 23.33 -0.70
CA VAL A 291 -13.20 22.53 0.52
C VAL A 291 -14.50 22.07 1.21
N CYS A 292 -15.62 22.77 0.99
CA CYS A 292 -16.97 22.43 1.45
C CYS A 292 -17.54 21.14 0.81
N GLU A 293 -17.08 20.72 -0.38
CA GLU A 293 -17.53 19.50 -1.07
C GLU A 293 -16.72 18.24 -0.70
N LEU A 294 -15.73 18.36 0.20
CA LEU A 294 -14.94 17.22 0.63
C LEU A 294 -15.76 16.31 1.56
N THR A 295 -16.06 15.10 1.09
CA THR A 295 -16.61 14.03 1.93
C THR A 295 -15.59 13.58 2.98
N ASP A 296 -16.05 13.01 4.10
CA ASP A 296 -15.15 12.45 5.13
C ASP A 296 -14.21 11.38 4.56
N GLY A 297 -14.66 10.64 3.55
CA GLY A 297 -13.84 9.69 2.80
C GLY A 297 -12.69 10.38 2.05
N HIS A 298 -12.95 11.51 1.39
CA HIS A 298 -11.91 12.31 0.74
C HIS A 298 -10.93 12.87 1.76
N ILE A 299 -11.42 13.45 2.87
CA ILE A 299 -10.57 13.98 3.95
C ILE A 299 -9.68 12.87 4.52
N ASN A 300 -10.25 11.70 4.80
CA ASN A 300 -9.50 10.54 5.26
C ASN A 300 -8.40 10.12 4.26
N ASN A 301 -8.72 10.02 2.97
CA ASN A 301 -7.76 9.63 1.95
C ASN A 301 -6.62 10.66 1.80
N MET A 302 -6.94 11.95 1.93
CA MET A 302 -5.93 13.02 1.94
C MET A 302 -5.02 12.91 3.17
N ALA A 303 -5.58 12.66 4.35
CA ALA A 303 -4.83 12.48 5.58
C ALA A 303 -3.93 11.24 5.56
N VAL A 304 -4.43 10.10 5.06
CA VAL A 304 -3.62 8.89 4.86
C VAL A 304 -2.46 9.18 3.91
N ARG A 305 -2.73 9.85 2.78
CA ARG A 305 -1.70 10.19 1.79
C ARG A 305 -0.63 11.10 2.39
N TYR A 306 -1.02 12.10 3.18
CA TYR A 306 -0.08 13.01 3.84
C TYR A 306 0.77 12.28 4.89
N MET A 307 0.14 11.48 5.75
CA MET A 307 0.84 10.65 6.73
C MET A 307 1.91 9.75 6.08
N ILE A 308 1.55 9.04 5.01
CA ILE A 308 2.48 8.18 4.28
C ILE A 308 3.61 8.99 3.63
N LYS A 309 3.33 10.21 3.15
CA LYS A 309 4.39 11.09 2.62
C LYS A 309 5.42 11.46 3.69
N MET A 310 4.97 11.77 4.90
CA MET A 310 5.88 12.08 6.02
C MET A 310 6.70 10.85 6.41
N PHE A 311 6.07 9.68 6.52
CA PHE A 311 6.79 8.42 6.72
C PHE A 311 7.87 8.17 5.66
N LEU A 312 7.54 8.32 4.37
CA LEU A 312 8.51 8.12 3.30
C LEU A 312 9.64 9.15 3.31
N GLN A 313 9.38 10.36 3.82
CA GLN A 313 10.41 11.37 3.98
C GLN A 313 11.40 10.97 5.07
N ASP A 314 10.91 10.54 6.24
CA ASP A 314 11.77 10.07 7.33
C ASP A 314 12.54 8.80 6.92
N LEU A 315 11.86 7.87 6.22
CA LEU A 315 12.48 6.68 5.65
C LEU A 315 13.62 7.03 4.70
N HIS A 316 13.41 7.99 3.79
CA HIS A 316 14.44 8.41 2.84
C HIS A 316 15.66 8.99 3.56
N ILE A 317 15.44 9.89 4.52
CA ILE A 317 16.51 10.51 5.29
C ILE A 317 17.31 9.45 6.04
N LYS A 318 16.63 8.62 6.83
CA LYS A 318 17.26 7.58 7.65
C LYS A 318 17.98 6.54 6.81
N TRP A 319 17.39 6.10 5.70
CA TRP A 319 18.03 5.13 4.83
C TRP A 319 19.28 5.71 4.15
N ARG A 320 19.25 6.98 3.73
CA ARG A 320 20.46 7.62 3.19
C ARG A 320 21.54 7.79 4.24
N GLU A 321 21.19 8.16 5.48
CA GLU A 321 22.14 8.22 6.59
C GLU A 321 22.84 6.87 6.81
N ILE A 322 22.08 5.77 6.83
CA ILE A 322 22.58 4.40 7.03
C ILE A 322 23.55 3.98 5.90
N GLU A 323 23.22 4.26 4.65
CA GLU A 323 24.08 3.94 3.50
C GLU A 323 25.23 4.99 3.32
N GLY A 324 25.27 6.03 4.15
CA GLY A 324 26.20 7.14 4.06
C GLY A 324 26.10 7.94 2.76
N LEU A 325 24.88 8.07 2.23
CA LEU A 325 24.55 8.87 1.05
C LEU A 325 24.23 10.33 1.45
N PRO A 326 24.51 11.33 0.60
CA PRO A 326 24.24 12.73 0.94
C PRO A 326 22.74 12.96 1.13
N VAL A 327 22.32 13.46 2.29
CA VAL A 327 20.90 13.75 2.58
C VAL A 327 20.55 15.13 2.01
N SER A 328 19.59 15.17 1.09
CA SER A 328 19.06 16.44 0.56
C SER A 328 18.23 17.16 1.62
N LEU A 329 18.36 18.49 1.72
CA LEU A 329 17.50 19.31 2.59
C LEU A 329 16.01 19.13 2.24
N PRO A 330 15.08 19.25 3.22
CA PRO A 330 13.65 19.19 2.98
C PRO A 330 13.20 20.17 1.88
N TYR A 331 12.24 19.77 1.04
CA TYR A 331 11.75 20.61 -0.08
C TYR A 331 11.31 22.02 0.36
N ALA A 332 10.70 22.14 1.54
CA ALA A 332 10.29 23.41 2.12
C ALA A 332 11.47 24.36 2.35
N GLU A 333 12.62 23.82 2.74
CA GLU A 333 13.85 24.59 2.94
C GLU A 333 14.56 24.83 1.61
N ALA A 334 14.71 23.80 0.79
CA ALA A 334 15.48 23.85 -0.46
C ALA A 334 14.82 24.67 -1.59
N LYS A 335 13.47 24.73 -1.64
CA LYS A 335 12.73 25.39 -2.73
C LYS A 335 11.83 26.53 -2.26
N LEU A 336 11.32 26.48 -1.03
CA LEU A 336 10.40 27.50 -0.50
C LEU A 336 11.06 28.43 0.53
N GLY A 337 12.31 28.17 0.94
CA GLY A 337 13.04 28.99 1.92
C GLY A 337 12.44 28.97 3.34
N MET A 338 11.49 28.06 3.61
CA MET A 338 10.81 27.95 4.90
C MET A 338 11.56 26.98 5.81
N LYS A 339 12.39 27.50 6.72
CA LYS A 339 12.99 26.71 7.81
C LYS A 339 11.91 26.33 8.81
N HIS A 340 11.72 25.03 9.06
CA HIS A 340 10.90 24.61 10.17
C HIS A 340 11.69 24.83 11.47
N HIS A 341 11.16 25.64 12.39
CA HIS A 341 11.70 25.70 13.75
C HIS A 341 11.56 24.31 14.38
N VAL A 342 12.67 23.59 14.52
CA VAL A 342 12.73 22.40 15.36
C VAL A 342 12.49 22.88 16.80
N ALA A 343 11.47 22.34 17.46
CA ALA A 343 11.28 22.56 18.88
C ALA A 343 12.53 22.02 19.60
N SER A 344 13.29 22.91 20.23
CA SER A 344 14.45 22.54 21.04
C SER A 344 13.98 21.69 22.22
N ASP A 345 14.40 20.43 22.25
CA ASP A 345 14.31 19.58 23.43
C ASP A 345 15.30 20.09 24.51
N GLU A 346 14.98 21.22 25.13
CA GLU A 346 15.59 21.63 26.40
C GLU A 346 14.80 21.04 27.57
N LYS A 347 14.94 19.73 27.78
CA LYS A 347 14.66 19.11 29.07
C LYS A 347 15.67 18.01 29.36
N THR A 348 16.92 18.38 29.63
CA THR A 348 17.81 17.61 30.51
C THR A 348 19.03 18.46 30.86
N LYS A 349 18.91 19.16 31.99
CA LYS A 349 19.96 19.46 32.98
C LYS A 349 19.41 20.55 33.88
N ASN A 350 18.96 20.15 35.06
CA ASN A 350 19.41 20.84 36.27
C ASN A 350 19.47 19.80 37.39
N SER A 351 20.68 19.75 37.92
CA SER A 351 21.13 19.01 39.09
C SER A 351 20.54 19.58 40.37
#